data_AF-A0A843RZ25-F1
#
_entry.id   AF-A0A843RZ25-F1
#
_cell.length_a   1.000
_cell.length_b   1.000
_cell.length_c   1.000
_cell.angle_alpha   90.00
_cell.angle_beta   90.00
_cell.angle_gamma   90.00
#
_symmetry.space_group_name_H-M   'P 1'
#
loop_
_entity.id
_entity.type
_entity.pdbx_description
1 polymer ?
#
loop_
_entity_poly.entity_id
_entity_poly.type
_entity_poly.pdbx_seq_one_letter_code
_entity_poly.pdbx_strand_id
1 'polypeptide(L)' 'MPADVQTCFSQYVKAPKGPLSKRAVVRLIAELKRSEVAKSRCGRRLIGFYNSIAKGLAQ' A
#
# COMPACT_ATOMS: atom_id res chain seq x y z
N MET A 1 -7.65 -1.39 -8.11
CA MET A 1 -6.86 -2.13 -7.10
C MET A 1 -7.40 -3.54 -7.01
N PRO A 2 -6.56 -4.59 -6.92
CA PRO A 2 -7.03 -5.97 -6.84
C PRO A 2 -7.90 -6.22 -5.60
N ALA A 3 -8.92 -7.08 -5.73
CA ALA A 3 -9.89 -7.35 -4.66
C ALA A 3 -9.24 -7.95 -3.41
N ASP A 4 -8.24 -8.81 -3.57
CA ASP A 4 -7.49 -9.43 -2.47
C ASP A 4 -6.68 -8.40 -1.67
N VAL A 5 -6.12 -7.40 -2.34
CA VAL A 5 -5.45 -6.28 -1.69
C VAL A 5 -6.48 -5.41 -0.96
N GLN A 6 -7.69 -5.24 -1.52
CA GLN A 6 -8.77 -4.42 -0.94
C GLN A 6 -9.29 -4.99 0.39
N THR A 7 -9.42 -6.32 0.49
CA THR A 7 -9.69 -7.01 1.75
C THR A 7 -8.56 -6.80 2.76
N CYS A 8 -7.30 -6.79 2.31
CA CYS A 8 -6.17 -6.49 3.20
C CYS A 8 -6.16 -5.02 3.67
N PHE A 9 -6.69 -4.05 2.92
CA PHE A 9 -6.80 -2.66 3.39
C PHE A 9 -7.76 -2.54 4.56
N SER A 10 -8.97 -3.11 4.44
CA SER A 10 -10.05 -2.86 5.41
C SER A 10 -9.67 -3.23 6.85
N GLN A 11 -8.71 -4.15 7.02
CA GLN A 11 -8.25 -4.61 8.32
C GLN A 11 -7.09 -3.80 8.92
N TYR A 12 -6.28 -3.11 8.11
CA TYR A 12 -4.98 -2.61 8.58
C TYR A 12 -4.68 -1.14 8.23
N VAL A 13 -5.21 -0.61 7.14
CA VAL A 13 -4.97 0.78 6.74
C VAL A 13 -6.17 1.31 5.97
N LYS A 14 -6.61 2.54 6.25
CA LYS A 14 -7.65 3.16 5.42
C LYS A 14 -7.15 3.27 3.98
N ALA A 15 -7.85 2.63 3.04
CA ALA A 15 -7.56 2.78 1.63
C ALA A 15 -7.63 4.26 1.26
N PRO A 16 -6.60 4.82 0.60
CA PRO A 16 -6.61 6.20 0.18
C PRO A 16 -7.74 6.40 -0.84
N LYS A 17 -8.56 7.44 -0.61
CA LYS A 17 -9.61 7.85 -1.55
C LYS A 17 -9.06 8.96 -2.45
N GLY A 18 -9.03 8.71 -3.76
CA GLY A 18 -8.58 9.68 -4.77
C GLY A 18 -7.28 9.31 -5.49
N PRO A 19 -6.84 10.14 -6.45
CA PRO A 19 -5.62 9.90 -7.21
C PRO A 19 -4.38 9.88 -6.30
N LEU A 20 -3.60 8.81 -6.42
CA LEU A 20 -2.41 8.60 -5.61
C LEU A 20 -1.23 9.35 -6.18
N SER A 21 -0.77 10.39 -5.48
CA SER A 21 0.50 11.04 -5.79
C SER A 21 1.69 10.17 -5.35
N LYS A 22 2.84 10.30 -6.02
CA LYS A 22 4.07 9.57 -5.67
C LYS A 22 4.45 9.73 -4.20
N ARG A 23 4.30 10.93 -3.64
CA ARG A 23 4.55 11.21 -2.20
C ARG A 23 3.56 10.47 -1.30
N ALA A 24 2.28 10.41 -1.68
CA ALA A 24 1.27 9.68 -0.92
C ALA A 24 1.58 8.18 -0.89
N VAL A 25 1.98 7.60 -2.03
CA VAL A 25 2.37 6.18 -2.12
C VAL A 25 3.57 5.86 -1.23
N VAL A 26 4.61 6.69 -1.24
CA VAL A 26 5.80 6.50 -0.38
C VAL A 26 5.42 6.59 1.10
N ARG A 27 4.55 7.53 1.48
CA ARG A 27 4.07 7.66 2.86
C ARG A 27 3.29 6.42 3.31
N LEU A 28 2.41 5.90 2.46
CA LEU A 28 1.65 4.67 2.74
C LEU A 28 2.56 3.46 2.89
N ILE A 29 3.60 3.31 2.05
CA ILE A 29 4.60 2.25 2.21
C ILE A 29 5.33 2.39 3.55
N ALA A 30 5.69 3.61 3.95
CA ALA A 30 6.37 3.84 5.23
C ALA A 30 5.46 3.54 6.43
N GLU A 31 4.19 3.91 6.39
CA GLU A 31 3.19 3.57 7.42
C GLU A 31 2.93 2.05 7.47
N LEU A 32 2.83 1.39 6.32
CA LEU A 32 2.72 -0.06 6.22
C LEU A 32 3.95 -0.79 6.76
N LYS A 33 5.15 -0.24 6.57
CA LYS A 33 6.41 -0.80 7.12
C LYS A 33 6.55 -0.57 8.62
N ARG A 34 6.08 0.59 9.12
CA ARG A 34 6.09 0.93 10.55
C ARG A 34 5.04 0.16 11.33
N SER A 35 3.88 -0.07 10.73
CA SER A 35 2.90 -0.96 11.31
C SER A 35 3.44 -2.40 11.21
N GLU A 36 3.26 -3.17 12.28
CA GLU A 36 3.62 -4.60 12.35
C GLU A 36 2.95 -5.45 11.23
N VAL A 37 2.05 -4.83 10.45
CA VAL A 37 1.39 -5.34 9.25
C VAL A 37 2.41 -5.81 8.21
N ALA A 38 3.62 -5.23 8.12
CA ALA A 38 4.70 -5.76 7.27
C ALA A 38 5.09 -7.22 7.59
N LYS A 39 4.85 -7.68 8.82
CA LYS A 39 5.05 -9.08 9.23
C LYS A 39 3.86 -9.98 8.84
N SER A 40 2.69 -9.40 8.54
CA SER A 40 1.53 -10.12 8.03
C SER A 40 1.64 -10.38 6.51
N ARG A 41 1.05 -11.48 6.04
CA ARG A 41 0.99 -11.80 4.60
C ARG A 41 0.28 -10.70 3.81
N CYS A 42 -0.73 -10.06 4.41
CA CYS A 42 -1.44 -8.93 3.83
C CYS A 42 -0.55 -7.70 3.66
N GLY A 43 0.23 -7.31 4.69
CA GLY A 43 1.09 -6.14 4.58
C GLY A 43 2.21 -6.29 3.57
N ARG A 44 2.80 -7.49 3.45
CA ARG A 44 3.79 -7.76 2.39
C ARG A 44 3.21 -7.56 0.99
N ARG A 45 1.98 -8.05 0.74
CA ARG A 45 1.28 -7.82 -0.53
C ARG A 45 0.97 -6.34 -0.79
N LEU A 46 0.51 -5.65 0.24
CA LEU A 46 0.23 -4.20 0.20
C LEU A 46 1.48 -3.38 -0.16
N ILE A 47 2.59 -3.65 0.52
CA ILE A 47 3.88 -2.99 0.23
C ILE A 47 4.32 -3.29 -1.21
N GLY A 48 4.18 -4.54 -1.66
CA GLY A 48 4.48 -4.93 -3.04
C GLY A 48 3.64 -4.17 -4.07
N PHE A 49 2.33 -4.09 -3.86
CA PHE A 49 1.40 -3.34 -4.72
C PHE A 49 1.80 -1.86 -4.84
N TYR A 50 2.05 -1.21 -3.71
CA TYR A 50 2.44 0.20 -3.71
C TYR A 50 3.83 0.46 -4.27
N ASN A 51 4.79 -0.46 -4.07
CA ASN A 51 6.09 -0.37 -4.73
C ASN A 51 5.97 -0.43 -6.26
N SER A 52 5.07 -1.28 -6.78
CA SER A 52 4.81 -1.35 -8.23
C SER A 52 4.17 -0.06 -8.76
N ILE A 53 3.22 0.53 -8.03
CA ILE A 53 2.66 1.85 -8.37
C ILE A 53 3.75 2.92 -8.35
N ALA A 54 4.60 2.95 -7.31
CA ALA A 54 5.66 3.94 -7.19
C ALA A 54 6.68 3.85 -8.34
N LYS A 55 6.98 2.63 -8.82
CA LYS A 55 7.80 2.40 -10.02
C LYS A 55 7.10 2.84 -11.30
N GLY A 56 5.79 2.60 -11.43
CA GLY A 56 5.00 3.05 -12.59
C GLY A 56 4.88 4.57 -12.68
N LEU A 57 4.75 5.26 -11.54
CA LEU A 57 4.70 6.73 -11.45
C LEU A 57 6.07 7.42 -11.60
N ALA A 58 7.16 6.65 -11.76
CA ALA A 58 8.50 7.18 -11.95
C ALA A 58 8.95 7.19 -13.42
N GLN A 59 8.08 6.73 -14.32
CA GLN A 59 8.23 6.81 -15.77
C GLN A 59 7.55 8.06 -16.31
#